data_AF-A0A7J4K129-F1
#
_entry.id   AF-A0A7J4K129-F1
#
_cell.length_a   1.000
_cell.length_b   1.000
_cell.length_c   1.000
_cell.angle_alpha   90.00
_cell.angle_beta   90.00
_cell.angle_gamma   90.00
#
_symmetry.space_group_name_H-M   'P 1'
#
loop_
_entity.id
_entity.type
_entity.pdbx_description
1 polymer ?
#
loop_
_entity_poly.entity_id
_entity_poly.type
_entity_poly.pdbx_seq_one_letter_code
_entity_poly.pdbx_strand_id
1 'polypeptide(L)'
;MLNTAPVLKTISDVTVKEGETIKLPISAIDREGDKLITTISGWMTGDTYKTTYDDAGSYTVKVTVTDGVFNTTQVVKVTVIDQNRPPVFVVPA
;
A
#
# COMPACT_ATOMS: atom_id res chain seq x y z
N MET A 1 -1.54 33.48 -0.67
CA MET A 1 -1.19 32.65 -1.84
C MET A 1 -2.42 31.82 -2.21
N LEU A 2 -2.56 31.41 -3.47
CA LEU A 2 -3.61 30.44 -3.84
C LEU A 2 -3.12 29.05 -3.47
N ASN A 3 -3.97 28.24 -2.84
CA ASN A 3 -3.61 26.87 -2.45
C ASN A 3 -3.34 25.99 -3.68
N THR A 4 -2.41 25.04 -3.56
CA THR A 4 -2.12 24.05 -4.59
C THR A 4 -2.38 22.63 -4.09
N ALA A 5 -2.58 21.67 -5.00
CA ALA A 5 -2.77 20.29 -4.58
C ALA A 5 -1.44 19.68 -4.11
N PRO A 6 -1.46 18.78 -3.09
CA PRO A 6 -0.25 18.10 -2.63
C PRO A 6 0.43 17.31 -3.76
N VAL A 7 1.75 17.31 -3.81
CA VAL A 7 2.53 16.51 -4.77
C VAL A 7 2.95 15.21 -4.12
N LEU A 8 2.33 14.10 -4.53
CA LEU A 8 2.71 12.74 -4.13
C LEU A 8 3.84 12.23 -5.03
N LYS A 9 4.97 11.83 -4.43
CA LYS A 9 6.03 11.14 -5.17
C LYS A 9 5.50 9.79 -5.65
N THR A 10 5.74 9.48 -6.93
CA THR A 10 5.35 8.21 -7.54
C THR A 10 5.80 7.02 -6.70
N ILE A 11 4.85 6.20 -6.31
CA ILE A 11 5.03 4.91 -5.66
C ILE A 11 5.02 3.84 -6.77
N SER A 12 6.10 3.06 -6.85
CA SER A 12 6.19 1.94 -7.79
C SER A 12 5.31 0.78 -7.35
N ASP A 13 4.87 -0.02 -8.31
CA ASP A 13 4.23 -1.31 -8.04
C ASP A 13 5.13 -2.21 -7.21
N VAL A 14 4.50 -3.04 -6.37
CA VAL A 14 5.19 -3.92 -5.42
C VAL A 14 5.00 -5.37 -5.83
N THR A 15 6.07 -6.14 -5.79
CA THR A 15 6.02 -7.60 -5.89
C THR A 15 6.74 -8.20 -4.70
N VAL A 16 6.07 -9.07 -3.95
CA VAL A 16 6.60 -9.77 -2.78
C VAL A 16 6.22 -11.23 -2.84
N LYS A 17 6.89 -12.07 -2.05
CA LYS A 17 6.45 -13.43 -1.78
C LYS A 17 5.51 -13.48 -0.57
N GLU A 18 4.71 -14.53 -0.49
CA GLU A 18 3.98 -14.84 0.75
C GLU A 18 4.92 -14.91 1.96
N GLY A 19 4.44 -14.41 3.11
CA GLY A 19 5.25 -14.30 4.33
C GLY A 19 6.21 -13.11 4.36
N GLU A 20 6.31 -12.27 3.32
CA GLU A 20 7.11 -11.04 3.32
C GLU A 20 6.29 -9.82 3.81
N THR A 21 7.00 -8.75 4.20
CA THR A 21 6.36 -7.49 4.61
C THR A 21 6.42 -6.50 3.46
N ILE A 22 5.25 -6.00 3.06
CA ILE A 22 5.11 -4.87 2.15
C ILE A 22 5.27 -3.57 2.96
N LYS A 23 6.01 -2.60 2.42
CA LYS A 23 6.08 -1.23 2.94
C LYS A 23 6.05 -0.23 1.79
N LEU A 24 5.02 0.61 1.74
CA LEU A 24 4.88 1.64 0.71
C LEU A 24 5.70 2.89 1.08
N PRO A 25 6.64 3.36 0.23
CA PRO A 25 7.44 4.56 0.51
C PRO A 25 6.64 5.84 0.20
N ILE A 26 5.58 6.11 0.97
CA ILE A 26 4.72 7.27 0.77
C ILE A 26 5.47 8.55 1.16
N SER A 27 5.59 9.47 0.21
CA SER A 27 6.20 10.78 0.42
C SER A 27 5.45 11.81 -0.40
N ALA A 28 4.96 12.85 0.26
CA ALA A 28 4.26 13.95 -0.39
C ALA A 28 4.70 15.27 0.22
N ILE A 29 4.61 16.33 -0.59
CA ILE A 29 4.87 17.70 -0.16
C ILE A 29 3.71 18.59 -0.59
N ASP A 30 3.47 19.63 0.17
CA ASP A 30 2.63 20.75 -0.23
C ASP A 30 3.50 21.98 -0.43
N ARG A 31 3.19 22.81 -1.44
CA ARG A 31 4.02 23.97 -1.79
C ARG A 31 3.89 25.08 -0.74
N GLU A 32 2.70 25.26 -0.21
CA GLU A 32 2.39 26.27 0.80
C GLU A 32 2.79 25.81 2.21
N GLY A 33 3.10 24.51 2.35
CA GLY A 33 3.51 23.90 3.61
C GLY A 33 2.31 23.49 4.47
N ASP A 34 1.14 23.32 3.85
CA ASP A 34 -0.07 22.91 4.54
C ASP A 34 0.06 21.49 5.13
N LYS A 35 -0.69 21.25 6.21
CA LYS A 35 -0.65 19.95 6.88
C LYS A 35 -1.29 18.89 6.00
N LEU A 36 -0.51 17.86 5.70
CA LEU A 36 -0.96 16.73 4.89
C LEU A 36 -1.54 15.60 5.75
N ILE A 37 -2.63 15.01 5.25
CA ILE A 37 -3.25 13.80 5.79
C ILE A 37 -3.21 12.73 4.71
N THR A 38 -2.66 11.56 5.04
CA THR A 38 -2.60 10.40 4.14
C THR A 38 -3.65 9.38 4.55
N THR A 39 -4.37 8.84 3.58
CA THR A 39 -5.29 7.71 3.75
C THR A 39 -4.96 6.61 2.75
N ILE A 40 -5.06 5.36 3.20
CA ILE A 40 -4.76 4.17 2.42
C ILE A 40 -5.99 3.27 2.42
N SER A 41 -6.37 2.78 1.25
CA SER A 41 -7.56 1.95 1.07
C SER A 41 -7.33 0.91 -0.03
N GLY A 42 -8.25 -0.07 -0.12
CA GLY A 42 -8.13 -1.21 -1.02
C GLY A 42 -7.79 -2.46 -0.24
N TRP A 43 -6.89 -3.29 -0.78
CA TRP A 43 -6.54 -4.57 -0.15
C TRP A 43 -5.81 -4.41 1.19
N MET A 44 -5.00 -3.36 1.33
CA MET A 44 -4.43 -2.94 2.63
C MET A 44 -4.91 -1.53 2.99
N THR A 45 -4.99 -1.26 4.30
CA THR A 45 -5.43 0.03 4.87
C THR A 45 -4.32 0.78 5.61
N GLY A 46 -3.15 0.15 5.77
CA GLY A 46 -1.94 0.77 6.32
C GLY A 46 -0.87 0.92 5.24
N ASP A 47 0.25 1.57 5.56
CA ASP A 47 1.42 1.65 4.68
C ASP A 47 2.28 0.38 4.70
N THR A 48 2.02 -0.46 5.70
CA THR A 48 2.73 -1.70 5.99
C THR A 48 1.71 -2.84 6.08
N TYR A 49 2.04 -3.97 5.45
CA TYR A 49 1.23 -5.19 5.51
C TYR A 49 2.13 -6.41 5.51
N LYS A 50 1.90 -7.35 6.43
CA LYS A 50 2.61 -8.62 6.47
C LYS A 50 1.77 -9.65 5.73
N THR A 51 2.25 -10.16 4.60
CA THR A 51 1.50 -11.18 3.86
C THR A 51 1.48 -12.48 4.63
N THR A 52 0.33 -13.14 4.58
CA THR A 52 0.14 -14.53 4.98
C THR A 52 0.42 -15.42 3.79
N TYR A 53 0.18 -16.72 3.97
CA TYR A 53 0.33 -17.70 2.90
C TYR A 53 -1.00 -18.06 2.22
N ASP A 54 -2.03 -17.26 2.45
CA ASP A 54 -3.30 -17.33 1.73
C ASP A 54 -3.53 -16.04 0.93
N ASP A 55 -2.46 -15.22 0.80
CA ASP A 55 -2.49 -13.88 0.22
C ASP A 55 -1.93 -13.87 -1.21
N ALA A 56 -1.58 -15.01 -1.81
CA ALA A 56 -1.16 -15.07 -3.22
C ALA A 56 -2.22 -14.44 -4.15
N GLY A 57 -1.80 -13.49 -4.97
CA GLY A 57 -2.72 -12.76 -5.84
C GLY A 57 -2.21 -11.43 -6.37
N SER A 58 -3.08 -10.75 -7.11
CA SER A 58 -2.87 -9.38 -7.59
C SER A 58 -3.92 -8.46 -6.98
N TYR A 59 -3.46 -7.38 -6.37
CA TYR A 59 -4.27 -6.45 -5.62
C TYR A 59 -4.00 -5.01 -6.02
N THR A 60 -4.90 -4.12 -5.61
CA THR A 60 -4.72 -2.68 -5.76
C THR A 60 -4.82 -2.01 -4.40
N VAL A 61 -3.94 -1.05 -4.19
CA VAL A 61 -3.88 -0.21 -3.00
C VAL A 61 -3.92 1.23 -3.44
N LYS A 62 -4.87 2.00 -2.92
CA LYS A 62 -5.06 3.41 -3.24
C LYS A 62 -4.53 4.26 -2.10
N VAL A 63 -3.56 5.11 -2.41
CA VAL A 63 -3.00 6.12 -1.52
C VAL A 63 -3.57 7.47 -1.90
N THR A 64 -4.19 8.16 -0.94
CA THR A 64 -4.74 9.51 -1.11
C THR A 64 -4.09 10.44 -0.10
N VAL A 65 -3.57 11.57 -0.57
CA VAL A 65 -3.00 12.64 0.27
C VAL A 65 -3.84 13.90 0.09
N THR A 66 -4.24 14.52 1.20
CA THR A 66 -5.05 15.74 1.22
C THR A 66 -4.41 16.81 2.11
N ASP A 67 -4.54 18.07 1.72
CA ASP A 67 -4.26 19.27 2.53
C ASP A 67 -5.53 19.80 3.25
N GLY A 68 -6.68 19.13 3.05
CA GLY A 68 -8.01 19.55 3.53
C GLY A 68 -8.85 20.31 2.50
N VAL A 69 -8.27 20.71 1.35
CA VAL A 69 -8.94 21.42 0.24
C VAL A 69 -8.85 20.61 -1.06
N PHE A 70 -7.65 20.14 -1.41
CA PHE A 70 -7.35 19.34 -2.59
C PHE A 70 -6.77 17.98 -2.23
N ASN A 71 -6.89 17.06 -3.19
CA ASN A 71 -6.44 15.68 -3.03
C ASN A 71 -5.55 15.27 -4.19
N THR A 72 -4.51 14.50 -3.90
CA THR A 72 -3.72 13.74 -4.88
C THR A 72 -3.83 12.26 -4.56
N THR A 73 -4.04 11.43 -5.58
CA THR A 73 -4.28 10.00 -5.43
C THR A 73 -3.39 9.20 -6.37
N GLN A 74 -2.88 8.06 -5.89
CA GLN A 74 -2.22 7.05 -6.71
C GLN A 74 -2.75 5.65 -6.37
N VAL A 75 -2.97 4.83 -7.40
CA VAL A 75 -3.23 3.39 -7.25
C VAL A 75 -1.93 2.65 -7.50
N VAL A 76 -1.54 1.80 -6.56
CA VAL A 76 -0.35 0.95 -6.59
C VAL A 76 -0.81 -0.49 -6.80
N LYS A 77 -0.21 -1.20 -7.76
CA LYS A 77 -0.45 -2.63 -7.92
C LYS A 77 0.48 -3.40 -6.98
N VAL A 78 -0.10 -4.38 -6.27
CA VAL A 78 0.63 -5.29 -5.40
C VAL A 78 0.46 -6.70 -5.95
N THR A 79 1.57 -7.40 -6.16
CA THR A 79 1.59 -8.81 -6.56
C THR A 79 2.21 -9.63 -5.44
N VAL A 80 1.46 -10.57 -4.90
CA VAL A 80 1.95 -11.55 -3.91
C VAL A 80 2.15 -12.87 -4.63
N ILE A 81 3.39 -13.33 -4.67
CA ILE A 81 3.78 -14.58 -5.31
C ILE A 81 3.62 -15.72 -4.30
N ASP A 82 2.83 -16.71 -4.70
CA ASP A 82 2.65 -17.97 -3.97
C ASP A 82 3.99 -18.60 -3.56
N GLN A 83 4.07 -19.07 -2.33
CA GLN A 83 5.20 -19.87 -1.85
C GLN A 83 4.71 -21.28 -1.56
N ASN A 84 5.09 -22.23 -2.42
CA ASN A 84 4.77 -23.63 -2.22
C ASN A 84 5.26 -24.12 -0.85
N ARG A 85 4.39 -24.83 -0.12
CA ARG A 85 4.67 -25.40 1.20
C ARG A 85 4.48 -26.91 1.14
N PRO A 86 5.38 -27.70 1.76
CA PRO A 86 5.15 -29.13 1.89
C PRO A 86 3.87 -29.38 2.70
N PRO A 87 3.08 -30.42 2.36
CA PRO A 87 1.87 -30.75 3.08
C PRO A 87 2.17 -31.09 4.54
N VAL A 88 1.31 -30.63 5.45
CA VAL A 88 1.37 -31.00 6.87
C VAL A 88 0.39 -32.15 7.11
N PHE A 89 0.90 -33.29 7.57
CA PHE A 89 0.04 -34.36 8.07
C PHE A 89 -0.38 -34.04 9.51
N VAL A 90 -1.68 -33.79 9.71
CA VAL A 90 -2.30 -33.83 11.03
C VAL A 90 -2.88 -35.23 11.24
N VAL A 91 -2.33 -35.98 12.19
CA VAL A 91 -2.92 -37.25 12.61
C VAL A 91 -4.08 -36.92 13.56
N PRO A 92 -5.34 -37.29 13.24
CA PRO A 92 -6.44 -37.15 14.19
C PRO A 92 -6.17 -37.99 15.44
N ALA A 93 -6.53 -37.46 16.62
CA ALA A 93 -6.47 -38.18 17.89
C ALA A 93 -7.50 -39.30 17.98
#